data_AF-A0A538NZV9-F1
#
_entry.id   AF-A0A538NZV9-F1
#
_cell.length_a   1.000
_cell.length_b   1.000
_cell.length_c   1.000
_cell.angle_alpha   90.00
_cell.angle_beta   90.00
_cell.angle_gamma   90.00
#
_symmetry.space_group_name_H-M   'P 1'
#
loop_
_entity.id
_entity.type
_entity.pdbx_description
1 polymer ?
#
loop_
_entity_poly.entity_id
_entity_poly.type
_entity_poly.pdbx_seq_one_letter_code
_entity_poly.pdbx_strand_id
1 'polypeptide(L)'
;MKTIHLPLQHDIARSAAGATGIGTRLAARGNSLTLLTLLVALLSSGAGRALASDPVGIYALVDKVVFEPNATKPERIQIWGAFAIAEGYGYTYKNAERGFLYYKVNSANPTACRNEWNDLKSVAGTGQIVAFGSRYKEKGTLRKKDAKAENPDVYPVEMGLTKVQEGKDYQPLKQLAKLRGAKPRNSNAPKTQ
;
A
#
# COMPACT_ATOMS: atom_id res chain seq x y z
N MET A 1 24.64 -36.90 60.71
CA MET A 1 25.08 -38.31 60.80
C MET A 1 25.13 -38.84 59.36
N LYS A 2 26.21 -39.44 58.81
CA LYS A 2 26.93 -40.68 59.20
C LYS A 2 25.95 -41.89 59.25
N THR A 3 26.13 -43.03 58.56
CA THR A 3 27.31 -43.59 57.85
C THR A 3 26.93 -44.63 56.76
N ILE A 4 27.54 -44.49 55.58
CA ILE A 4 28.13 -45.50 54.66
C ILE A 4 27.84 -47.01 54.89
N HIS A 5 27.53 -47.76 53.82
CA HIS A 5 28.21 -49.04 53.51
C HIS A 5 28.29 -49.36 52.00
N LEU A 6 29.52 -49.45 51.49
CA LEU A 6 29.96 -50.24 50.32
C LEU A 6 30.73 -51.46 50.89
N PRO A 7 30.70 -52.65 50.26
CA PRO A 7 31.81 -53.08 49.36
C PRO A 7 31.35 -54.10 48.25
N LEU A 8 32.14 -54.63 47.29
CA LEU A 8 33.51 -54.39 46.79
C LEU A 8 33.66 -54.85 45.29
N GLN A 9 34.83 -54.53 44.73
CA GLN A 9 35.75 -55.21 43.77
C GLN A 9 35.52 -56.69 43.32
N HIS A 10 36.18 -57.25 42.27
CA HIS A 10 37.25 -56.80 41.34
C HIS A 10 37.13 -57.67 40.05
N ASP A 11 37.56 -57.19 38.87
CA ASP A 11 38.71 -57.81 38.17
C ASP A 11 39.28 -56.98 37.01
N ILE A 12 40.53 -57.22 36.63
CA ILE A 12 41.31 -56.44 35.64
C ILE A 12 41.88 -57.37 34.56
N ALA A 13 41.59 -57.09 33.28
CA ALA A 13 42.26 -57.77 32.16
C ALA A 13 42.54 -56.85 30.94
N ARG A 14 43.73 -56.25 30.96
CA ARG A 14 44.67 -55.97 29.85
C ARG A 14 44.16 -55.86 28.39
N SER A 15 44.36 -54.66 27.84
CA SER A 15 45.20 -54.37 26.63
C SER A 15 45.02 -55.18 25.34
N ALA A 16 44.65 -54.47 24.26
CA ALA A 16 45.57 -54.27 23.12
C ALA A 16 45.16 -53.04 22.26
N ALA A 17 46.13 -52.36 21.67
CA ALA A 17 45.90 -51.30 20.68
C ALA A 17 45.47 -51.90 19.33
N GLY A 18 44.59 -51.20 18.60
CA GLY A 18 44.08 -51.67 17.30
C GLY A 18 43.80 -50.53 16.32
N ALA A 19 44.64 -50.44 15.28
CA ALA A 19 44.42 -49.75 14.02
C ALA A 19 43.98 -48.27 14.03
N THR A 20 44.96 -47.39 13.79
CA THR A 20 44.74 -46.11 13.10
C THR A 20 44.09 -46.32 11.74
N GLY A 21 42.76 -46.22 11.67
CA GLY A 21 42.04 -46.11 10.41
C GLY A 21 42.26 -44.75 9.78
N ILE A 22 43.18 -44.66 8.80
CA ILE A 22 43.35 -43.48 7.95
C ILE A 22 42.12 -43.39 7.04
N GLY A 23 41.04 -42.82 7.58
CA GLY A 23 39.90 -42.40 6.79
C GLY A 23 40.35 -41.27 5.87
N THR A 24 40.74 -41.62 4.65
CA THR A 24 41.01 -40.67 3.57
C THR A 24 39.79 -39.78 3.43
N ARG A 25 39.91 -38.53 3.91
CA ARG A 25 38.96 -37.49 3.53
C ARG A 25 39.10 -37.36 2.03
N LEU A 26 38.15 -37.94 1.31
CA LEU A 26 38.03 -37.72 -0.13
C LEU A 26 37.76 -36.23 -0.28
N ALA A 27 38.82 -35.48 -0.61
CA ALA A 27 38.69 -34.08 -0.94
C ALA A 27 37.78 -34.05 -2.17
N ALA A 28 36.51 -33.68 -1.96
CA ALA A 28 35.55 -33.49 -3.03
C ALA A 28 36.15 -32.42 -3.95
N ARG A 29 36.81 -32.88 -5.02
CA ARG A 29 37.62 -32.06 -5.91
C ARG A 29 36.69 -31.01 -6.50
N GLY A 30 36.81 -29.80 -5.98
CA GLY A 30 35.76 -28.80 -6.09
C GLY A 30 35.43 -28.55 -7.55
N ASN A 31 34.22 -28.93 -7.97
CA ASN A 31 33.67 -28.41 -9.21
C ASN A 31 33.15 -27.00 -8.91
N SER A 32 34.09 -26.09 -8.62
CA SER A 32 33.82 -24.69 -8.30
C SER A 32 33.04 -24.00 -9.41
N LEU A 33 33.16 -24.51 -10.65
CA LEU A 33 32.31 -24.15 -11.78
C LEU A 33 30.82 -24.43 -11.55
N THR A 34 30.40 -25.54 -10.91
CA THR A 34 28.96 -25.77 -10.63
C THR A 34 28.41 -24.84 -9.56
N LEU A 35 29.22 -24.52 -8.52
CA LEU A 35 28.80 -23.54 -7.52
C LEU A 35 28.73 -22.13 -8.12
N LEU A 36 29.68 -21.76 -8.98
CA LEU A 36 29.69 -20.45 -9.64
C LEU A 36 28.52 -20.33 -10.63
N THR A 37 28.20 -21.36 -11.41
CA THR A 37 27.03 -21.33 -12.32
C THR A 37 25.70 -21.30 -11.57
N LEU A 38 25.57 -22.00 -10.44
CA LEU A 38 24.40 -21.87 -9.57
C LEU A 38 24.27 -20.45 -8.99
N LEU A 39 25.37 -19.81 -8.57
CA LEU A 39 25.35 -18.45 -8.05
C LEU A 39 24.94 -17.44 -9.14
N VAL A 40 25.51 -17.56 -10.34
CA VAL A 40 25.18 -16.73 -11.50
C VAL A 40 23.73 -16.97 -11.96
N ALA A 41 23.22 -18.21 -11.91
CA ALA A 41 21.82 -18.51 -12.23
C ALA A 41 20.84 -17.88 -11.21
N LEU A 42 21.16 -17.92 -9.90
CA LEU A 42 20.35 -17.22 -8.89
C LEU A 42 20.39 -15.69 -9.09
N LEU A 43 21.56 -15.12 -9.37
CA LEU A 43 21.71 -13.69 -9.70
C LEU A 43 21.03 -13.29 -11.03
N SER A 44 20.80 -14.25 -11.93
CA SER A 44 20.02 -14.09 -13.17
C SER A 44 18.51 -14.20 -12.97
N SER A 45 18.04 -14.49 -11.75
CA SER A 45 16.65 -14.31 -11.34
C SER A 45 16.36 -12.81 -11.26
N GLY A 46 16.24 -12.18 -12.43
CA GLY A 46 16.02 -10.75 -12.56
C GLY A 46 14.86 -10.32 -11.68
N ALA A 47 14.98 -9.13 -11.08
CA ALA A 47 13.91 -8.50 -10.33
C ALA A 47 12.74 -8.18 -11.27
N GLY A 48 11.97 -9.21 -11.61
CA GLY A 48 10.71 -9.13 -12.31
C GLY A 48 9.85 -8.19 -11.49
N ARG A 49 9.69 -6.97 -12.01
CA ARG A 49 8.84 -5.96 -11.40
C ARG A 49 7.45 -6.52 -11.42
N ALA A 50 7.04 -7.13 -10.31
CA ALA A 50 5.68 -7.58 -10.14
C ALA A 50 4.78 -6.41 -10.50
N LEU A 51 4.00 -6.58 -11.57
CA LEU A 51 2.74 -5.89 -11.73
C LEU A 51 1.83 -6.47 -10.65
N ALA A 52 2.13 -6.09 -9.40
CA ALA A 52 1.18 -6.20 -8.31
C ALA A 52 -0.10 -5.56 -8.83
N SER A 53 -1.21 -6.28 -8.67
CA SER A 53 -2.51 -5.77 -9.05
C SER A 53 -2.67 -4.37 -8.50
N ASP A 54 -3.25 -3.48 -9.31
CA ASP A 54 -3.64 -2.15 -8.87
C ASP A 54 -5.14 -2.21 -8.54
N PRO A 55 -5.54 -2.53 -7.29
CA PRO A 55 -6.94 -2.60 -6.90
C PRO A 55 -7.57 -1.21 -6.62
N VAL A 56 -6.80 -0.12 -6.71
CA VAL A 56 -7.22 1.22 -6.28
C VAL A 56 -8.45 1.70 -7.06
N GLY A 57 -9.47 2.18 -6.35
CA GLY A 57 -10.65 2.76 -7.00
C GLY A 57 -10.42 4.20 -7.46
N ILE A 58 -9.79 5.00 -6.61
CA ILE A 58 -9.67 6.45 -6.76
C ILE A 58 -8.27 6.89 -6.35
N TYR A 59 -7.56 7.56 -7.26
CA TYR A 59 -6.43 8.42 -6.90
C TYR A 59 -6.92 9.86 -6.80
N ALA A 60 -6.57 10.56 -5.71
CA ALA A 60 -7.03 11.91 -5.45
C ALA A 60 -5.88 12.84 -5.04
N LEU A 61 -5.88 14.05 -5.62
CA LEU A 61 -5.18 15.21 -5.10
C LEU A 61 -6.22 16.06 -4.36
N VAL A 62 -6.17 16.07 -3.03
CA VAL A 62 -7.20 16.71 -2.20
C VAL A 62 -6.84 18.17 -1.93
N ASP A 63 -7.67 19.10 -2.40
CA ASP A 63 -7.51 20.54 -2.15
C ASP A 63 -8.23 20.97 -0.84
N LYS A 64 -9.44 20.46 -0.59
CA LYS A 64 -10.28 20.85 0.55
C LYS A 64 -11.24 19.72 0.94
N VAL A 65 -11.44 19.54 2.25
CA VAL A 65 -12.48 18.66 2.81
C VAL A 65 -13.48 19.48 3.63
N VAL A 66 -14.77 19.27 3.35
CA VAL A 66 -15.91 19.84 4.08
C VAL A 66 -16.67 18.70 4.77
N PHE A 67 -16.99 18.91 6.05
CA PHE A 67 -17.74 17.98 6.89
C PHE A 67 -19.14 18.51 7.18
N GLU A 68 -20.15 17.67 7.01
CA GLU A 68 -21.55 18.01 7.25
C GLU A 68 -22.22 16.98 8.18
N PRO A 69 -23.13 17.37 9.08
CA PRO A 69 -23.55 18.76 9.34
C PRO A 69 -22.48 19.57 10.10
N ASN A 70 -21.49 18.91 10.70
CA ASN A 70 -20.37 19.53 11.40
C ASN A 70 -19.16 18.59 11.46
N ALA A 71 -18.03 19.10 11.95
CA ALA A 71 -16.78 18.34 12.07
C ALA A 71 -16.75 17.31 13.22
N THR A 72 -17.58 17.47 14.25
CA THR A 72 -17.59 16.58 15.43
C THR A 72 -18.27 15.25 15.15
N LYS A 73 -19.37 15.26 14.37
CA LYS A 73 -20.11 14.06 13.97
C LYS A 73 -20.53 14.17 12.49
N PRO A 74 -19.58 14.06 11.54
CA PRO A 74 -19.87 14.20 10.12
C PRO A 74 -20.69 13.01 9.61
N GLU A 75 -21.85 13.25 9.02
CA GLU A 75 -22.68 12.27 8.34
C GLU A 75 -22.46 12.27 6.83
N ARG A 76 -21.91 13.37 6.31
CA ARG A 76 -21.52 13.54 4.90
C ARG A 76 -20.18 14.27 4.77
N ILE A 77 -19.49 14.03 3.68
CA ILE A 77 -18.21 14.66 3.31
C ILE A 77 -18.28 15.17 1.87
N GLN A 78 -17.78 16.39 1.65
CA GLN A 78 -17.39 16.83 0.32
C GLN A 78 -15.86 16.83 0.22
N ILE A 79 -15.32 16.07 -0.71
CA ILE A 79 -13.89 16.00 -1.02
C ILE A 79 -13.67 16.80 -2.31
N TRP A 80 -13.05 17.97 -2.21
CA TRP A 80 -12.76 18.84 -3.34
C TRP A 80 -11.30 18.64 -3.77
N GLY A 81 -11.05 18.58 -5.07
CA GLY A 81 -9.71 18.28 -5.57
C GLY A 81 -9.65 17.97 -7.07
N ALA A 82 -8.62 17.19 -7.44
CA ALA A 82 -8.54 16.49 -8.71
C ALA A 82 -8.56 14.97 -8.48
N PHE A 83 -9.22 14.23 -9.37
CA PHE A 83 -9.48 12.80 -9.19
C PHE A 83 -9.24 12.03 -10.48
N ALA A 84 -8.48 10.94 -10.41
CA ALA A 84 -8.43 9.91 -11.45
C ALA A 84 -9.18 8.68 -10.91
N ILE A 85 -10.24 8.28 -11.59
CA ILE A 85 -11.18 7.24 -11.12
C ILE A 85 -11.07 6.02 -12.04
N ALA A 86 -10.87 4.84 -11.47
CA ALA A 86 -10.74 3.59 -12.23
C ALA A 86 -12.01 3.30 -13.04
N GLU A 87 -11.88 2.69 -14.22
CA GLU A 87 -13.03 2.39 -15.09
C GLU A 87 -13.66 1.01 -14.82
N GLY A 88 -13.10 0.25 -13.88
CA GLY A 88 -13.49 -1.12 -13.58
C GLY A 88 -12.30 -2.07 -13.69
N TYR A 89 -12.51 -3.24 -14.31
CA TYR A 89 -11.46 -4.23 -14.56
C TYR A 89 -10.34 -3.70 -15.47
N GLY A 90 -9.14 -4.29 -15.36
CA GLY A 90 -7.94 -3.86 -16.09
C GLY A 90 -7.08 -2.89 -15.29
N TYR A 91 -6.42 -1.95 -15.98
CA TYR A 91 -5.51 -0.95 -15.40
C TYR A 91 -5.86 0.50 -15.81
N THR A 92 -7.03 0.72 -16.44
CA THR A 92 -7.42 2.03 -16.96
C THR A 92 -8.12 2.89 -15.90
N TYR A 93 -7.98 4.19 -16.09
CA TYR A 93 -8.56 5.26 -15.30
C TYR A 93 -9.09 6.31 -16.25
N LYS A 94 -10.21 6.93 -15.88
CA LYS A 94 -10.66 8.17 -16.49
C LYS A 94 -9.56 9.22 -16.36
N ASN A 95 -9.51 10.14 -17.31
CA ASN A 95 -8.61 11.28 -17.22
C ASN A 95 -8.81 12.01 -15.89
N ALA A 96 -7.71 12.46 -15.27
CA ALA A 96 -7.79 13.19 -14.02
C ALA A 96 -8.54 14.51 -14.24
N GLU A 97 -9.59 14.73 -13.46
CA GLU A 97 -10.46 15.90 -13.60
C GLU A 97 -10.67 16.61 -12.26
N ARG A 98 -10.83 17.94 -12.30
CA ARG A 98 -11.08 18.78 -11.13
C ARG A 98 -12.57 18.87 -10.82
N GLY A 99 -12.94 18.70 -9.56
CA GLY A 99 -14.33 18.72 -9.11
C GLY A 99 -14.46 18.40 -7.63
N PHE A 100 -15.56 17.76 -7.26
CA PHE A 100 -15.72 17.19 -5.92
C PHE A 100 -16.41 15.82 -5.94
N LEU A 101 -16.07 15.00 -4.97
CA LEU A 101 -16.82 13.79 -4.62
C LEU A 101 -17.66 14.10 -3.38
N TYR A 102 -18.91 13.62 -3.35
CA TYR A 102 -19.84 13.87 -2.24
C TYR A 102 -20.42 12.57 -1.73
N TYR A 103 -20.11 12.24 -0.47
CA TYR A 103 -20.48 10.96 0.12
C TYR A 103 -21.22 11.12 1.44
N LYS A 104 -22.05 10.12 1.75
CA LYS A 104 -22.60 9.85 3.08
C LYS A 104 -21.79 8.74 3.75
N VAL A 105 -21.85 8.67 5.07
CA VAL A 105 -21.21 7.60 5.86
C VAL A 105 -21.65 6.23 5.35
N ASN A 106 -20.68 5.33 5.18
CA ASN A 106 -20.94 3.93 4.92
C ASN A 106 -21.45 3.26 6.20
N SER A 107 -22.71 2.83 6.20
CA SER A 107 -23.37 2.23 7.38
C SER A 107 -22.81 0.87 7.78
N ALA A 108 -22.14 0.14 6.88
CA ALA A 108 -21.49 -1.11 7.21
C ALA A 108 -20.20 -0.90 8.02
N ASN A 109 -19.49 0.21 7.80
CA ASN A 109 -18.20 0.51 8.44
C ASN A 109 -18.09 2.00 8.86
N PRO A 110 -18.97 2.50 9.75
CA PRO A 110 -19.07 3.93 10.04
C PRO A 110 -17.83 4.51 10.75
N THR A 111 -17.11 3.71 11.54
CA THR A 111 -15.88 4.12 12.23
C THR A 111 -14.72 4.29 11.24
N ALA A 112 -14.44 3.26 10.42
CA ALA A 112 -13.40 3.33 9.39
C ALA A 112 -13.66 4.47 8.38
N CYS A 113 -14.92 4.65 7.98
CA CYS A 113 -15.36 5.79 7.16
C CYS A 113 -14.92 7.13 7.76
N ARG A 114 -15.17 7.38 9.06
CA ARG A 114 -14.81 8.63 9.73
C ARG A 114 -13.30 8.79 9.92
N ASN A 115 -12.58 7.69 10.12
CA ASN A 115 -11.11 7.71 10.22
C ASN A 115 -10.49 8.12 8.88
N GLU A 116 -10.87 7.49 7.76
CA GLU A 116 -10.41 7.90 6.43
C GLU A 116 -10.80 9.34 6.09
N TRP A 117 -11.97 9.82 6.56
CA TRP A 117 -12.38 11.22 6.39
C TRP A 117 -11.47 12.20 7.15
N ASN A 118 -10.99 11.82 8.34
CA ASN A 118 -9.98 12.59 9.07
C ASN A 118 -8.61 12.53 8.36
N ASP A 119 -8.22 11.39 7.79
CA ASP A 119 -6.99 11.26 7.02
C ASP A 119 -7.04 12.14 5.75
N LEU A 120 -8.16 12.12 5.01
CA LEU A 120 -8.45 13.03 3.89
C LEU A 120 -8.34 14.50 4.33
N LYS A 121 -8.86 14.85 5.52
CA LYS A 121 -8.76 16.20 6.07
C LYS A 121 -7.33 16.59 6.41
N SER A 122 -6.50 15.65 6.87
CA SER A 122 -5.09 15.87 7.21
C SER A 122 -4.19 16.13 5.99
N VAL A 123 -4.53 15.57 4.82
CA VAL A 123 -3.78 15.77 3.57
C VAL A 123 -4.30 16.92 2.70
N ALA A 124 -5.48 17.46 3.01
CA ALA A 124 -6.11 18.50 2.20
C ALA A 124 -5.22 19.76 2.08
N GLY A 125 -4.92 20.16 0.85
CA GLY A 125 -4.07 21.32 0.54
C GLY A 125 -2.55 21.07 0.62
N THR A 126 -2.11 19.89 1.06
CA THR A 126 -0.67 19.55 1.19
C THR A 126 0.01 19.23 -0.14
N GLY A 127 -0.78 18.92 -1.19
CA GLY A 127 -0.27 18.42 -2.46
C GLY A 127 -0.01 16.90 -2.49
N GLN A 128 -0.16 16.19 -1.38
CA GLN A 128 -0.05 14.72 -1.32
C GLN A 128 -1.16 14.05 -2.15
N ILE A 129 -0.79 13.17 -3.09
CA ILE A 129 -1.75 12.26 -3.73
C ILE A 129 -2.08 11.13 -2.76
N VAL A 130 -3.36 10.77 -2.65
CA VAL A 130 -3.85 9.63 -1.87
C VAL A 130 -4.60 8.65 -2.76
N ALA A 131 -4.68 7.40 -2.32
CA ALA A 131 -5.41 6.31 -2.95
C ALA A 131 -6.40 5.69 -1.97
N PHE A 132 -7.65 5.49 -2.40
CA PHE A 132 -8.71 4.88 -1.60
C PHE A 132 -9.77 4.20 -2.48
N GLY A 133 -10.68 3.44 -1.86
CA GLY A 133 -11.70 2.66 -2.54
C GLY A 133 -11.14 1.50 -3.40
N SER A 134 -12.05 0.76 -4.03
CA SER A 134 -11.73 -0.39 -4.88
C SER A 134 -12.20 -0.17 -6.32
N ARG A 135 -11.38 -0.52 -7.31
CA ARG A 135 -11.76 -0.42 -8.73
C ARG A 135 -12.96 -1.29 -9.08
N TYR A 136 -13.10 -2.42 -8.40
CA TYR A 136 -14.10 -3.47 -8.64
C TYR A 136 -15.48 -3.17 -8.01
N LYS A 137 -15.63 -2.03 -7.33
CA LYS A 137 -16.85 -1.62 -6.62
C LYS A 137 -17.26 -0.21 -6.99
N GLU A 138 -18.40 0.24 -6.45
CA GLU A 138 -18.84 1.62 -6.60
C GLU A 138 -17.85 2.62 -6.02
N LYS A 139 -17.64 3.70 -6.77
CA LYS A 139 -16.67 4.77 -6.46
C LYS A 139 -17.36 6.12 -6.25
N GLY A 140 -18.68 6.19 -6.48
CA GLY A 140 -19.45 7.43 -6.47
C GLY A 140 -19.16 8.34 -7.68
N THR A 141 -19.80 9.49 -7.70
CA THR A 141 -19.85 10.38 -8.87
C THR A 141 -18.95 11.60 -8.70
N LEU A 142 -18.04 11.83 -9.65
CA LEU A 142 -17.29 13.09 -9.75
C LEU A 142 -18.24 14.20 -10.21
N ARG A 143 -18.49 15.16 -9.32
CA ARG A 143 -19.35 16.34 -9.56
C ARG A 143 -18.49 17.53 -9.99
N LYS A 144 -19.00 18.33 -10.94
CA LYS A 144 -18.32 19.56 -11.39
C LYS A 144 -18.29 20.61 -10.27
N LYS A 145 -17.34 21.55 -10.31
CA LYS A 145 -17.11 22.55 -9.24
C LYS A 145 -18.33 23.42 -8.87
N ASP A 146 -19.26 23.54 -9.79
CA ASP A 146 -20.46 24.38 -9.79
C ASP A 146 -21.75 23.57 -9.58
N ALA A 147 -21.66 22.24 -9.55
CA ALA A 147 -22.79 21.38 -9.22
C ALA A 147 -23.17 21.52 -7.74
N LYS A 148 -24.47 21.44 -7.46
CA LYS A 148 -25.00 21.42 -6.08
C LYS A 148 -24.61 20.12 -5.38
N ALA A 149 -24.24 20.21 -4.09
CA ALA A 149 -23.92 19.06 -3.26
C ALA A 149 -25.20 18.36 -2.78
N GLU A 150 -25.80 17.56 -3.67
CA GLU A 150 -26.98 16.75 -3.39
C GLU A 150 -26.79 15.28 -3.81
N ASN A 151 -27.69 14.42 -3.34
CA ASN A 151 -27.70 12.97 -3.59
C ASN A 151 -26.33 12.31 -3.31
N PRO A 152 -25.87 12.29 -2.04
CA PRO A 152 -24.54 11.78 -1.68
C PRO A 152 -24.41 10.27 -1.92
N ASP A 153 -23.31 9.88 -2.56
CA ASP A 153 -22.94 8.48 -2.80
C ASP A 153 -22.54 7.77 -1.49
N VAL A 154 -22.54 6.44 -1.43
CA VAL A 154 -21.97 5.73 -0.26
C VAL A 154 -20.45 5.81 -0.31
N TYR A 155 -19.81 6.18 0.81
CA TYR A 155 -18.34 6.27 0.86
C TYR A 155 -17.67 4.89 0.68
N PRO A 156 -16.70 4.73 -0.24
CA PRO A 156 -16.11 3.43 -0.58
C PRO A 156 -15.00 3.02 0.40
N VAL A 157 -15.38 2.68 1.65
CA VAL A 157 -14.48 2.07 2.65
C VAL A 157 -14.03 0.71 2.15
N GLU A 158 -12.74 0.55 1.88
CA GLU A 158 -12.17 -0.70 1.34
C GLU A 158 -10.84 -1.03 2.02
N MET A 159 -9.69 -0.79 1.38
CA MET A 159 -8.35 -1.13 1.90
C MET A 159 -7.75 -0.01 2.78
N GLY A 160 -8.58 0.92 3.25
CA GLY A 160 -8.13 2.17 3.87
C GLY A 160 -7.67 3.23 2.86
N LEU A 161 -7.38 4.42 3.38
CA LEU A 161 -6.70 5.48 2.63
C LEU A 161 -5.19 5.31 2.73
N THR A 162 -4.49 5.43 1.61
CA THR A 162 -3.02 5.35 1.55
C THR A 162 -2.41 6.60 0.92
N LYS A 163 -1.28 7.06 1.45
CA LYS A 163 -0.48 8.14 0.83
C LYS A 163 0.38 7.55 -0.27
N VAL A 164 0.27 8.09 -1.49
CA VAL A 164 0.97 7.56 -2.66
C VAL A 164 2.36 8.19 -2.78
N GLN A 165 3.39 7.35 -2.89
CA GLN A 165 4.72 7.80 -3.27
C GLN A 165 4.81 7.94 -4.80
N GLU A 166 5.16 9.14 -5.26
CA GLU A 166 5.28 9.47 -6.69
C GLU A 166 6.60 8.96 -7.27
N GLY A 167 6.77 7.63 -7.31
CA GLY A 167 8.03 6.97 -7.66
C GLY A 167 8.07 6.26 -9.03
N LYS A 168 7.02 6.34 -9.85
CA LYS A 168 6.90 5.58 -11.11
C LYS A 168 6.19 6.36 -12.20
N ASP A 169 6.50 5.98 -13.43
CA ASP A 169 5.93 6.48 -14.67
C ASP A 169 4.49 5.97 -14.88
N TYR A 170 3.55 6.46 -14.06
CA TYR A 170 2.17 5.95 -14.01
C TYR A 170 1.15 7.05 -14.32
N GLN A 171 0.30 6.80 -15.33
CA GLN A 171 -0.54 7.83 -15.97
C GLN A 171 -1.49 8.59 -15.03
N PRO A 172 -2.32 7.97 -14.16
CA PRO A 172 -3.22 8.72 -13.29
C PRO A 172 -2.46 9.65 -12.33
N LEU A 173 -1.30 9.21 -11.83
CA LEU A 173 -0.44 10.04 -10.97
C LEU A 173 0.18 11.21 -11.76
N LYS A 174 0.69 10.96 -12.98
CA LYS A 174 1.20 12.03 -13.87
C LYS A 174 0.14 13.09 -14.18
N GLN A 175 -1.10 12.67 -14.43
CA GLN A 175 -2.19 13.60 -14.71
C GLN A 175 -2.58 14.43 -13.47
N LEU A 176 -2.66 13.80 -12.28
CA LEU A 176 -2.87 14.51 -11.01
C LEU A 176 -1.73 15.48 -10.67
N ALA A 177 -0.48 15.09 -10.89
CA ALA A 177 0.69 15.96 -10.70
C ALA A 177 0.64 17.20 -11.61
N LYS A 178 0.25 17.05 -12.89
CA LYS A 178 0.01 18.19 -13.80
C LYS A 178 -1.07 19.13 -13.27
N LEU A 179 -2.15 18.61 -12.67
CA LEU A 179 -3.23 19.42 -12.11
C LEU A 179 -2.85 20.12 -10.79
N ARG A 180 -1.82 19.67 -10.08
CA ARG A 180 -1.32 20.28 -8.84
C ARG A 180 -0.79 21.69 -9.06
N GLY A 181 0.01 21.89 -10.11
CA GLY A 181 0.53 23.21 -10.49
C GLY A 181 -0.52 24.15 -11.11
N ALA A 182 -1.60 23.59 -11.65
CA ALA A 182 -2.72 24.36 -12.19
C ALA A 182 -3.60 24.89 -11.04
N LYS A 183 -3.25 26.08 -10.52
CA LYS A 183 -4.04 26.84 -9.54
C LYS A 183 -5.52 26.86 -9.99
N PRO A 184 -6.50 26.59 -9.10
CA PRO A 184 -7.91 26.60 -9.47
C PRO A 184 -8.26 27.92 -10.18
N ARG A 185 -8.86 27.84 -11.38
CA ARG A 185 -9.41 29.04 -12.03
C ARG A 185 -10.60 29.53 -11.21
N ASN A 186 -10.32 30.44 -10.29
CA ASN A 186 -11.32 31.27 -9.62
C ASN A 186 -12.11 31.99 -10.72
N SER A 187 -13.38 31.63 -10.90
CA SER A 187 -14.28 32.23 -11.88
C SER A 187 -14.84 33.60 -11.43
N ASN A 188 -14.18 34.23 -10.46
CA ASN A 188 -14.53 35.54 -9.89
C ASN A 188 -13.41 36.56 -10.16
N ALA A 189 -12.83 36.55 -11.36
CA ALA A 189 -12.14 37.74 -11.86
C ALA A 189 -13.21 38.75 -12.29
N PRO A 190 -13.22 40.00 -11.77
CA PRO A 190 -14.11 41.03 -12.27
C PRO A 190 -13.87 41.22 -13.77
N LYS A 191 -14.95 41.33 -14.55
CA LYS A 191 -14.85 41.92 -15.87
C LYS A 191 -14.58 43.41 -15.66
N THR A 192 -13.36 43.85 -15.92
CA THR A 192 -13.08 45.28 -16.11
C THR A 192 -13.96 45.77 -17.26
N GLN A 193 -14.58 46.93 -17.07
CA GLN A 193 -15.47 47.58 -18.05
C GLN A 193 -14.70 47.99 -19.30
#